data_AF-A0A1W6L5A6-F1
#
_entry.id   AF-A0A1W6L5A6-F1
#
_cell.length_a   1.000
_cell.length_b   1.000
_cell.length_c   1.000
_cell.angle_alpha   90.00
_cell.angle_beta   90.00
_cell.angle_gamma   90.00
#
_symmetry.space_group_name_H-M   'P 1'
#
loop_
_entity.id
_entity.type
_entity.pdbx_description
1 polymer ?
#
loop_
_entity_poly.entity_id
_entity_poly.type
_entity_poly.pdbx_seq_one_letter_code
_entity_poly.pdbx_strand_id
1 'polypeptide(L)'
;MNISTPFKTAAAAVAIVLLASCGGGDDAEAGSPTEFSVLPNKLDITAPAGSTTCAVDNTGRAKFTVMGGAGPYQIKSSDGSLIPHPNKVEKQGDQFTIELTGACFNPATLTVIDALNDVVTVTITNSVAES
;
A
#
# COMPACT_ATOMS: atom_id res chain seq x y z
N MET A 1 81.53 -4.43 18.71
CA MET A 1 81.06 -4.11 17.35
C MET A 1 79.54 -4.09 17.42
N ASN A 2 78.93 -2.94 17.75
CA ASN A 2 78.37 -1.94 16.80
C ASN A 2 77.43 -2.61 15.78
N ILE A 3 76.12 -2.40 15.74
CA ILE A 3 75.37 -1.15 15.43
C ILE A 3 73.88 -1.41 15.82
N SER A 4 73.26 -0.61 16.69
CA SER A 4 72.44 0.61 16.45
C SER A 4 71.01 0.37 15.88
N THR A 5 70.04 0.86 16.66
CA THR A 5 68.54 0.96 16.61
C THR A 5 67.91 1.56 15.32
N PRO A 6 66.58 1.89 15.25
CA PRO A 6 65.32 1.17 15.54
C PRO A 6 64.25 1.38 14.42
N PHE A 7 63.18 0.57 14.34
CA PHE A 7 62.00 0.96 13.53
C PHE A 7 60.66 0.58 14.17
N LYS A 8 60.04 1.61 14.74
CA LYS A 8 58.61 1.97 14.75
C LYS A 8 57.57 0.94 15.24
N THR A 9 57.09 1.25 16.44
CA THR A 9 55.72 1.06 16.95
C THR A 9 54.61 1.12 15.90
N ALA A 10 53.74 0.10 15.89
CA ALA A 10 52.33 0.18 15.50
C ALA A 10 51.58 -0.88 16.34
N ALA A 11 50.89 -0.43 17.39
CA ALA A 11 49.44 -0.27 17.43
C ALA A 11 48.74 -1.59 17.82
N ALA A 12 48.40 -1.68 19.11
CA ALA A 12 47.55 -2.70 19.68
C ALA A 12 46.13 -2.59 19.13
N ALA A 13 45.59 -3.68 18.58
CA ALA A 13 44.18 -3.83 18.29
C ALA A 13 43.55 -4.67 19.42
N VAL A 14 42.84 -3.99 20.33
CA VAL A 14 41.98 -4.60 21.35
C VAL A 14 40.69 -5.05 20.65
N ALA A 15 40.46 -6.35 20.58
CA ALA A 15 39.21 -6.91 20.07
C ALA A 15 38.12 -6.86 21.15
N ILE A 16 37.17 -5.93 21.02
CA ILE A 16 35.96 -5.87 21.84
C ILE A 16 34.92 -6.79 21.20
N VAL A 17 34.66 -7.94 21.82
CA VAL A 17 33.56 -8.83 21.47
C VAL A 17 32.27 -8.24 22.05
N LEU A 18 31.43 -7.65 21.20
CA LEU A 18 30.09 -7.21 21.57
C LEU A 18 29.12 -8.39 21.51
N LEU A 19 28.43 -8.65 22.63
CA LEU A 19 27.35 -9.63 22.73
C LEU A 19 26.14 -9.15 21.92
N ALA A 20 25.73 -9.93 20.92
CA ALA A 20 24.39 -9.82 20.35
C ALA A 20 23.48 -10.86 21.05
N SER A 21 22.72 -10.36 22.02
CA SER A 21 21.60 -11.03 22.67
C SER A 21 20.59 -11.50 21.63
N CYS A 22 20.38 -12.82 21.51
CA CYS A 22 19.27 -13.39 20.77
C CYS A 22 18.00 -13.28 21.63
N GLY A 23 17.39 -12.10 21.67
CA GLY A 23 16.03 -11.91 22.18
C GLY A 23 15.05 -12.40 21.12
N GLY A 24 14.73 -13.70 21.17
CA GLY A 24 13.62 -14.27 20.41
C GLY A 24 12.33 -13.99 21.17
N GLY A 25 11.65 -12.90 20.81
CA GLY A 25 10.24 -12.73 21.07
C GLY A 25 9.50 -13.50 19.99
N ASP A 26 8.89 -14.62 20.36
CA ASP A 26 7.80 -15.18 19.56
C ASP A 26 6.62 -14.25 19.83
N ASP A 27 6.54 -13.22 19.00
CA ASP A 27 5.51 -12.19 19.08
C ASP A 27 4.16 -12.78 18.64
N ALA A 28 3.58 -13.61 19.51
CA ALA A 28 2.15 -13.58 19.74
C ALA A 28 1.83 -12.31 20.56
N GLU A 29 2.24 -11.16 20.05
CA GLU A 29 1.99 -9.87 20.63
C GLU A 29 0.55 -9.46 20.33
N ALA A 30 -0.15 -9.15 21.42
CA ALA A 30 -1.29 -8.25 21.55
C ALA A 30 -2.14 -8.05 20.28
N GLY A 31 -3.37 -8.58 20.31
CA GLY A 31 -4.41 -8.42 19.29
C GLY A 31 -4.15 -7.24 18.35
N SER A 32 -3.63 -7.58 17.16
CA SER A 32 -3.11 -6.61 16.20
C SER A 32 -4.12 -5.48 16.06
N PRO A 33 -3.78 -4.22 16.38
CA PRO A 33 -4.58 -3.11 15.87
C PRO A 33 -4.67 -3.37 14.36
N THR A 34 -5.89 -3.47 13.83
CA THR A 34 -6.08 -3.68 12.40
C THR A 34 -5.35 -2.54 11.71
N GLU A 35 -4.26 -2.84 11.01
CA GLU A 35 -3.47 -1.85 10.29
C GLU A 35 -4.37 -1.12 9.30
N PHE A 36 -4.20 0.19 9.14
CA PHE A 36 -5.01 0.96 8.22
C PHE A 36 -4.77 0.49 6.78
N SER A 37 -5.80 -0.10 6.18
CA SER A 37 -5.72 -0.75 4.88
C SER A 37 -7.08 -0.75 4.17
N VAL A 38 -7.08 -1.00 2.87
CA VAL A 38 -8.30 -1.06 2.05
C VAL A 38 -8.27 -2.32 1.21
N LEU A 39 -9.33 -3.11 1.27
CA LEU A 39 -9.45 -4.35 0.51
C LEU A 39 -10.56 -4.26 -0.55
N PRO A 40 -10.30 -4.66 -1.80
CA PRO A 40 -8.97 -5.02 -2.33
C PRO A 40 -8.07 -3.78 -2.50
N ASN A 41 -6.75 -3.95 -2.38
CA ASN A 41 -5.77 -2.86 -2.60
C ASN A 41 -5.38 -2.69 -4.09
N LYS A 42 -5.81 -3.62 -4.94
CA LYS A 42 -5.64 -3.58 -6.38
C LYS A 42 -6.90 -4.12 -7.06
N LEU A 43 -7.30 -3.50 -8.16
CA LEU A 43 -8.38 -3.98 -9.02
C LEU A 43 -7.93 -3.91 -10.48
N ASP A 44 -8.03 -5.04 -11.18
CA ASP A 44 -7.77 -5.11 -12.63
C ASP A 44 -9.10 -5.38 -13.35
N ILE A 45 -9.40 -4.56 -14.35
CA ILE A 45 -10.64 -4.62 -15.13
C ILE A 45 -10.30 -4.93 -16.57
N THR A 46 -11.00 -5.89 -17.16
CA THR A 46 -10.78 -6.28 -18.55
C THR A 46 -12.11 -6.26 -19.30
N ALA A 47 -12.23 -5.36 -20.26
CA ALA A 47 -13.35 -5.32 -21.19
C ALA A 47 -13.18 -6.40 -22.29
N PRO A 48 -14.27 -6.94 -22.85
CA PRO A 48 -14.20 -7.92 -23.93
C PRO A 48 -13.56 -7.34 -25.20
N ALA A 49 -12.97 -8.22 -26.01
CA ALA A 49 -12.31 -7.85 -27.25
C ALA A 49 -13.27 -7.12 -28.21
N GLY A 50 -12.76 -6.07 -28.86
CA GLY A 50 -13.57 -5.21 -29.73
C GLY A 50 -14.45 -4.18 -29.01
N SER A 51 -14.32 -4.05 -27.68
CA SER A 51 -15.02 -3.00 -26.93
C SER A 51 -14.43 -1.62 -27.21
N THR A 52 -15.29 -0.63 -27.46
CA THR A 52 -14.91 0.78 -27.59
C THR A 52 -14.65 1.44 -26.22
N THR A 53 -15.07 0.79 -25.13
CA THR A 53 -14.89 1.26 -23.75
C THR A 53 -14.13 0.19 -22.94
N CYS A 54 -13.31 0.64 -21.99
CA CYS A 54 -12.55 -0.26 -21.10
C CYS A 54 -13.36 -0.70 -19.88
N ALA A 55 -14.60 -0.23 -19.76
CA ALA A 55 -15.59 -0.79 -18.87
C ALA A 55 -16.89 -0.95 -19.67
N VAL A 56 -17.31 -2.19 -19.88
CA VAL A 56 -18.68 -2.52 -20.26
C VAL A 56 -19.21 -3.54 -19.26
N ASP A 57 -20.44 -3.23 -18.84
CA ASP A 57 -21.44 -4.07 -18.21
C ASP A 57 -21.07 -4.80 -16.87
N ASN A 58 -21.77 -4.39 -15.81
CA ASN A 58 -21.94 -5.08 -14.52
C ASN A 58 -20.77 -5.11 -13.52
N THR A 59 -19.58 -4.60 -13.86
CA THR A 59 -18.53 -4.25 -12.88
C THR A 59 -18.76 -2.93 -12.14
N GLY A 60 -19.82 -2.19 -12.50
CA GLY A 60 -20.06 -0.79 -12.14
C GLY A 60 -20.21 -0.42 -10.66
N ARG A 61 -19.93 -1.33 -9.72
CA ARG A 61 -19.74 -1.04 -8.29
C ARG A 61 -18.72 -2.00 -7.69
N ALA A 62 -17.45 -1.84 -8.04
CA ALA A 62 -16.38 -2.55 -7.33
C ALA A 62 -16.43 -2.14 -5.84
N LYS A 63 -16.56 -3.12 -4.96
CA LYS A 63 -16.68 -2.90 -3.51
C LYS A 63 -15.33 -2.91 -2.85
N PHE A 64 -15.09 -1.90 -2.03
CA PHE A 64 -13.88 -1.75 -1.23
C PHE A 64 -14.28 -1.63 0.23
N THR A 65 -13.54 -2.30 1.12
CA THR A 65 -13.74 -2.28 2.56
C THR A 65 -12.57 -1.58 3.21
N VAL A 66 -12.85 -0.60 4.07
CA VAL A 66 -11.81 0.07 4.87
C VAL A 66 -11.56 -0.75 6.13
N MET A 67 -10.32 -1.11 6.41
CA MET A 67 -9.89 -1.85 7.60
C MET A 67 -8.93 -0.97 8.40
N GLY A 68 -9.05 -0.96 9.73
CA GLY A 68 -8.14 -0.18 10.57
C GLY A 68 -8.27 1.34 10.46
N GLY A 69 -7.29 2.05 11.04
CA GLY A 69 -7.23 3.52 11.06
C GLY A 69 -8.32 4.17 11.91
N ALA A 70 -8.46 5.50 11.80
CA ALA A 70 -9.49 6.26 12.51
C ALA A 70 -10.47 6.93 11.54
N GLY A 71 -11.75 6.55 11.63
CA GLY A 71 -12.82 7.22 10.89
C GLY A 71 -13.07 8.66 11.38
N PRO A 72 -13.65 9.54 10.53
CA PRO A 72 -14.13 9.27 9.18
C PRO A 72 -13.03 9.26 8.12
N TYR A 73 -13.24 8.49 7.06
CA TYR A 73 -12.34 8.35 5.91
C TYR A 73 -12.86 9.14 4.71
N GLN A 74 -11.96 9.76 3.97
CA GLN A 74 -12.23 10.45 2.71
C GLN A 74 -11.63 9.66 1.54
N ILE A 75 -12.42 9.48 0.49
CA ILE A 75 -12.01 8.76 -0.72
C ILE A 75 -11.88 9.75 -1.87
N LYS A 76 -10.68 9.82 -2.46
CA LYS A 76 -10.37 10.65 -3.62
C LYS A 76 -9.90 9.77 -4.76
N SER A 77 -10.38 10.06 -5.96
CA SER A 77 -9.88 9.42 -7.18
C SER A 77 -8.86 10.31 -7.89
N SER A 78 -7.85 9.69 -8.51
CA SER A 78 -6.94 10.38 -9.43
C SER A 78 -7.51 10.56 -10.84
N ASP A 79 -8.59 9.87 -11.19
CA ASP A 79 -9.22 9.90 -12.51
C ASP A 79 -10.74 10.14 -12.40
N GLY A 80 -11.28 11.02 -13.24
CA GLY A 80 -12.70 11.37 -13.25
C GLY A 80 -13.64 10.24 -13.70
N SER A 81 -13.07 9.17 -14.27
CA SER A 81 -13.79 7.97 -14.69
C SER A 81 -14.03 6.99 -13.54
N LEU A 82 -13.37 7.18 -12.40
CA LEU A 82 -13.56 6.43 -11.16
C LEU A 82 -14.30 7.30 -10.15
N ILE A 83 -15.57 7.01 -9.91
CA ILE A 83 -16.42 7.81 -9.04
C ILE A 83 -16.70 7.02 -7.75
N PRO A 84 -16.12 7.40 -6.59
CA PRO A 84 -16.41 6.74 -5.33
C PRO A 84 -17.80 7.10 -4.79
N HIS A 85 -18.53 6.09 -4.35
CA HIS A 85 -19.87 6.19 -3.79
C HIS A 85 -20.05 5.27 -2.56
N PRO A 86 -20.23 5.82 -1.34
CA PRO A 86 -19.99 7.23 -0.99
C PRO A 86 -18.50 7.60 -1.09
N ASN A 87 -18.20 8.90 -1.17
CA ASN A 87 -16.82 9.42 -1.11
C ASN A 87 -16.32 9.67 0.33
N LYS A 88 -17.15 9.33 1.32
CA LYS A 88 -16.85 9.40 2.75
C LYS A 88 -17.37 8.14 3.43
N VAL A 89 -16.56 7.56 4.31
CA VAL A 89 -16.91 6.39 5.12
C VAL A 89 -16.74 6.75 6.58
N GLU A 90 -17.73 6.45 7.43
CA GLU A 90 -17.72 6.95 8.82
C GLU A 90 -16.92 6.07 9.78
N LYS A 91 -16.90 4.75 9.56
CA LYS A 91 -16.26 3.77 10.46
C LYS A 91 -15.49 2.70 9.68
N GLN A 92 -14.45 2.15 10.30
CA GLN A 92 -13.78 0.96 9.76
C GLN A 92 -14.76 -0.22 9.65
N GLY A 93 -14.51 -1.12 8.71
CA GLY A 93 -15.36 -2.24 8.35
C GLY A 93 -16.50 -1.87 7.38
N ASP A 94 -16.77 -0.58 7.18
CA ASP A 94 -17.73 -0.14 6.17
C ASP A 94 -17.14 -0.20 4.77
N GLN A 95 -18.06 -0.21 3.81
CA GLN A 95 -17.77 -0.37 2.40
C GLN A 95 -18.08 0.89 1.63
N PHE A 96 -17.29 1.14 0.59
CA PHE A 96 -17.62 2.06 -0.48
C PHE A 96 -17.56 1.32 -1.82
N THR A 97 -18.22 1.89 -2.82
CA THR A 97 -18.22 1.35 -4.18
C THR A 97 -17.57 2.33 -5.14
N ILE A 98 -17.02 1.84 -6.23
CA ILE A 98 -16.56 2.68 -7.34
C ILE A 98 -17.44 2.45 -8.55
N GLU A 99 -18.02 3.55 -9.03
CA GLU A 99 -18.71 3.61 -10.31
C GLU A 99 -17.72 3.99 -11.42
N LEU A 100 -17.82 3.29 -12.55
CA LEU A 100 -16.97 3.48 -13.72
C LEU A 100 -17.78 4.10 -14.85
N THR A 101 -17.28 5.19 -15.41
CA THR A 101 -18.00 5.93 -16.47
C THR A 101 -17.87 5.29 -17.87
N GLY A 102 -17.09 4.21 -18.01
CA GLY A 102 -16.80 3.55 -19.30
C GLY A 102 -15.48 3.99 -19.94
N ALA A 103 -14.89 5.11 -19.53
CA ALA A 103 -13.64 5.59 -20.10
C ALA A 103 -12.44 4.69 -19.74
N CYS A 104 -11.52 4.56 -20.70
CA CYS A 104 -10.23 3.93 -20.50
C CYS A 104 -9.31 4.86 -19.71
N PHE A 105 -8.56 4.32 -18.74
CA PHE A 105 -7.60 5.07 -17.97
C PHE A 105 -6.31 4.26 -17.78
N ASN A 106 -5.18 4.94 -17.86
CA ASN A 106 -3.89 4.36 -17.50
C ASN A 106 -3.76 4.42 -15.98
N PRO A 107 -3.15 3.40 -15.34
CA PRO A 107 -3.52 2.95 -14.01
C PRO A 107 -3.89 4.10 -13.08
N ALA A 108 -5.15 4.13 -12.68
CA ALA A 108 -5.69 5.15 -11.82
C ALA A 108 -5.59 4.71 -10.36
N THR A 109 -5.66 5.66 -9.44
CA THR A 109 -5.50 5.40 -8.01
C THR A 109 -6.65 5.98 -7.22
N LEU A 110 -7.06 5.24 -6.18
CA LEU A 110 -7.91 5.78 -5.13
C LEU A 110 -7.05 6.07 -3.92
N THR A 111 -7.19 7.27 -3.39
CA THR A 111 -6.54 7.70 -2.15
C THR A 111 -7.59 7.70 -1.05
N VAL A 112 -7.40 6.86 -0.04
CA VAL A 112 -8.24 6.82 1.16
C VAL A 112 -7.45 7.45 2.30
N ILE A 113 -8.01 8.50 2.89
CA ILE A 113 -7.38 9.32 3.92
C ILE A 113 -8.21 9.20 5.19
N ASP A 114 -7.59 8.85 6.31
CA ASP A 114 -8.27 8.76 7.60
C ASP A 114 -8.31 10.11 8.35
N ALA A 115 -8.90 10.14 9.56
CA ALA A 115 -8.98 11.35 10.38
C ALA A 115 -7.63 11.81 10.96
N LEU A 116 -6.65 10.92 11.03
CA LEU A 116 -5.28 11.19 11.48
C LEU A 116 -4.36 11.63 10.34
N ASN A 117 -4.87 11.68 9.10
CA ASN A 117 -4.16 11.96 7.85
C ASN A 117 -3.22 10.83 7.39
N ASP A 118 -3.46 9.60 7.86
CA ASP A 118 -2.87 8.42 7.26
C ASP A 118 -3.47 8.19 5.88
N VAL A 119 -2.66 7.68 4.95
CA VAL A 119 -3.04 7.55 3.54
C VAL A 119 -2.81 6.13 3.05
N VAL A 120 -3.85 5.54 2.47
CA VAL A 120 -3.78 4.26 1.75
C VAL A 120 -4.16 4.49 0.30
N THR A 121 -3.37 3.92 -0.61
CA THR A 121 -3.61 3.99 -2.05
C THR A 121 -4.03 2.65 -2.61
N VAL A 122 -5.10 2.63 -3.40
CA VAL A 122 -5.59 1.48 -4.15
C VAL A 122 -5.31 1.71 -5.62
N THR A 123 -4.72 0.72 -6.31
CA THR A 123 -4.43 0.84 -7.76
C THR A 123 -5.53 0.16 -8.57
N ILE A 124 -6.06 0.87 -9.57
CA ILE A 124 -7.05 0.35 -10.50
C ILE A 124 -6.49 0.40 -11.91
N THR A 125 -6.50 -0.73 -12.59
CA THR A 125 -6.11 -0.82 -14.00
C THR A 125 -7.33 -1.21 -14.83
N ASN A 126 -7.43 -0.69 -16.05
CA ASN A 126 -8.36 -1.22 -17.02
C ASN A 126 -7.68 -1.47 -18.37
N SER A 127 -8.19 -2.48 -19.08
CA SER A 127 -7.66 -2.93 -20.37
C SER A 127 -8.79 -3.50 -21.22
N VAL A 128 -8.58 -3.56 -22.54
CA VAL A 128 -9.45 -4.30 -23.47
C VAL A 128 -8.76 -5.63 -23.77
N ALA A 129 -9.48 -6.74 -23.72
CA ALA A 129 -8.96 -8.05 -24.07
C ALA A 129 -8.48 -8.06 -25.52
N GLU A 130 -7.37 -8.73 -25.76
CA GLU A 130 -6.88 -8.95 -27.13
C GLU A 130 -7.80 -9.95 -27.86
N SER A 131 -8.09 -9.67 -29.13
CA SER A 131 -8.97 -10.45 -30.00
C SER A 131 -8.34 -11.76 -30.48
#